data_AF-A0AA42W487-F1
#
_entry.id   AF-A0AA42W487-F1
#
_cell.length_a   1.000
_cell.length_b   1.000
_cell.length_c   1.000
_cell.angle_alpha   90.00
_cell.angle_beta   90.00
_cell.angle_gamma   90.00
#
_symmetry.space_group_name_H-M   'P 1'
#
loop_
_entity.id
_entity.type
_entity.pdbx_description
1 polymer ?
#
loop_
_entity_poly.entity_id
_entity_poly.type
_entity_poly.pdbx_seq_one_letter_code
_entity_poly.pdbx_strand_id
1 'polypeptide(L)'
;MRKTLMSCVGTAVLVLVGCSNQTPTCADAQTVSLVKQIYQQQFDKQHKDVGEERQKRVQFTVNDSTVTLENITTDAINTDTGKAMCSAQLTTVFPEDAVNVGAQLEQYMRAIYEPQGAVLDGTKLQGQVTYTVQRTEDTGALQVALTGFMPFMNYFHDIAMSRYARMLSAQEAAKKDKEAQMAAAPFTIQAEMGAETQDAPSEPSPVAALATPTAQQPQLATAEQASASSLAPSQSAAVAHLCSSEETVVFACSTGKKRASLCMAGGNELTYRLAPLDGAPEMVYPVKAAAASTAFKQGTHTSTSGQPLPFVSFDKGSYRYAAYGSTTTEQGILVEQNGKRIADLRCQVDRLSELGTSKLQSLELAQDLRPLMLP
;
A
#
# COMPACT_ATOMS: atom_id res chain seq x y z
N MET A 1 18.76 -32.36 -8.11
CA MET A 1 19.46 -31.08 -8.32
C MET A 1 18.83 -30.04 -7.40
N ARG A 2 19.57 -29.58 -6.39
CA ARG A 2 19.10 -28.60 -5.39
C ARG A 2 19.08 -27.21 -6.00
N LYS A 3 17.94 -26.52 -5.96
CA LYS A 3 17.86 -25.07 -6.16
C LYS A 3 17.57 -24.41 -4.81
N THR A 4 18.57 -23.73 -4.29
CA THR A 4 18.57 -22.92 -3.08
C THR A 4 17.77 -21.63 -3.36
N LEU A 5 16.67 -21.38 -2.64
CA LEU A 5 15.95 -20.10 -2.68
C LEU A 5 16.42 -19.25 -1.50
N MET A 6 17.15 -18.18 -1.82
CA MET A 6 17.70 -17.21 -0.89
C MET A 6 16.58 -16.37 -0.24
N SER A 7 16.67 -16.22 1.08
CA SER A 7 15.97 -15.19 1.84
C SER A 7 16.35 -13.81 1.29
N CYS A 8 15.41 -13.06 0.72
CA CYS A 8 15.64 -11.71 0.21
C CYS A 8 15.82 -10.73 1.39
N VAL A 9 17.02 -10.71 1.96
CA VAL A 9 17.55 -9.53 2.64
C VAL A 9 17.67 -8.46 1.56
N GLY A 10 16.93 -7.36 1.69
CA GLY A 10 16.93 -6.23 0.74
C GLY A 10 18.35 -5.69 0.55
N THR A 11 19.04 -6.25 -0.44
CA THR A 11 20.43 -5.96 -0.77
C THR A 11 20.42 -5.32 -2.13
N ALA A 12 20.84 -4.07 -2.20
CA ALA A 12 20.95 -3.35 -3.46
C ALA A 12 22.42 -3.07 -3.74
N VAL A 13 22.84 -3.27 -4.99
CA VAL A 13 24.25 -3.17 -5.41
C VAL A 13 24.36 -2.16 -6.55
N LEU A 14 25.34 -1.26 -6.46
CA LEU A 14 25.78 -0.42 -7.57
C LEU A 14 27.28 -0.56 -7.80
N VAL A 15 27.69 -0.30 -9.04
CA VAL A 15 29.09 -0.36 -9.48
C VAL A 15 29.44 0.94 -10.20
N LEU A 16 30.51 1.59 -9.76
CA LEU A 16 31.12 2.77 -10.39
C LEU A 16 32.39 2.35 -11.12
N VAL A 17 32.42 2.54 -12.44
CA VAL A 17 33.59 2.24 -13.27
C VAL A 17 34.58 3.41 -13.16
N GLY A 18 35.75 3.14 -12.60
CA GLY A 18 36.82 4.13 -12.49
C GLY A 18 38.15 3.45 -12.14
N CYS A 19 39.21 3.77 -12.88
CA CYS A 19 40.53 3.21 -12.68
C CYS A 19 41.21 3.89 -11.49
N SER A 20 41.04 3.34 -10.28
CA SER A 20 41.85 3.71 -9.11
C SER A 20 42.34 2.45 -8.42
N ASN A 21 43.65 2.38 -8.16
CA ASN A 21 44.31 1.26 -7.50
C ASN A 21 44.26 1.36 -5.96
N GLN A 22 43.62 2.39 -5.42
CA GLN A 22 43.56 2.60 -3.97
C GLN A 22 42.42 1.79 -3.35
N THR A 23 42.72 1.06 -2.28
CA THR A 23 41.73 0.33 -1.48
C THR A 23 40.64 1.30 -1.02
N PRO A 24 39.37 1.04 -1.36
CA PRO A 24 38.29 1.94 -1.00
C PRO A 24 38.07 1.93 0.52
N THR A 25 37.66 3.07 1.06
CA THR A 25 37.39 3.20 2.50
C THR A 25 35.92 3.48 2.72
N CYS A 26 35.37 3.01 3.85
CA CYS A 26 33.95 3.18 4.17
C CYS A 26 33.49 4.64 4.08
N ALA A 27 34.34 5.60 4.43
CA ALA A 27 34.03 7.02 4.47
C ALA A 27 34.52 7.83 3.24
N ASP A 28 35.05 7.17 2.19
CA ASP A 28 35.47 7.92 1.00
C ASP A 28 34.26 8.53 0.26
N ALA A 29 34.49 9.67 -0.40
CA ALA A 29 33.42 10.43 -1.04
C ALA A 29 32.71 9.64 -2.15
N GLN A 30 33.42 8.77 -2.86
CA GLN A 30 32.86 7.96 -3.94
C GLN A 30 31.93 6.86 -3.39
N THR A 31 32.32 6.21 -2.29
CA THR A 31 31.54 5.19 -1.57
C THR A 31 30.32 5.82 -0.95
N VAL A 32 30.46 6.95 -0.25
CA VAL A 32 29.33 7.67 0.34
C VAL A 32 28.34 8.12 -0.75
N SER A 33 28.85 8.63 -1.87
CA SER A 33 28.02 8.99 -3.02
C SER A 33 27.27 7.78 -3.58
N LEU A 34 27.96 6.64 -3.73
CA LEU A 34 27.36 5.42 -4.24
C LEU A 34 26.30 4.86 -3.28
N VAL A 35 26.52 4.87 -1.97
CA VAL A 35 25.51 4.49 -0.97
C VAL A 35 24.26 5.35 -1.13
N LYS A 36 24.41 6.68 -1.23
CA LYS A 36 23.28 7.59 -1.45
C LYS A 36 22.56 7.32 -2.77
N GLN A 37 23.29 7.05 -3.84
CA GLN A 37 22.70 6.68 -5.13
C GLN A 37 21.94 5.35 -5.07
N ILE A 38 22.49 4.33 -4.40
CA ILE A 38 21.78 3.06 -4.19
C ILE A 38 20.47 3.32 -3.46
N TYR A 39 20.53 4.06 -2.34
CA TYR A 39 19.34 4.42 -1.58
C TYR A 39 18.30 5.14 -2.46
N GLN A 40 18.72 6.19 -3.19
CA GLN A 40 17.81 6.96 -4.04
C GLN A 40 17.20 6.11 -5.15
N GLN A 41 17.99 5.26 -5.82
CA GLN A 41 17.46 4.37 -6.86
C GLN A 41 16.46 3.36 -6.30
N GLN A 42 16.71 2.82 -5.10
CA GLN A 42 15.74 1.95 -4.45
C GLN A 42 14.48 2.72 -4.06
N PHE A 43 14.64 3.95 -3.57
CA PHE A 43 13.53 4.84 -3.28
C PHE A 43 12.68 5.06 -4.53
N ASP A 44 13.28 5.52 -5.63
CA ASP A 44 12.58 5.77 -6.89
C ASP A 44 11.92 4.51 -7.42
N LYS A 45 12.59 3.35 -7.33
CA LYS A 45 12.04 2.06 -7.75
C LYS A 45 10.78 1.69 -6.98
N GLN A 46 10.75 1.88 -5.66
CA GLN A 46 9.54 1.64 -4.85
C GLN A 46 8.37 2.55 -5.23
N HIS A 47 8.65 3.66 -5.91
CA HIS A 47 7.67 4.68 -6.29
C HIS A 47 7.40 4.76 -7.81
N LYS A 48 8.12 4.00 -8.64
CA LYS A 48 7.97 4.02 -10.09
C LYS A 48 6.68 3.37 -10.57
N ASP A 49 6.25 2.31 -9.90
CA ASP A 49 5.10 1.48 -10.31
C ASP A 49 3.78 1.88 -9.63
N VAL A 50 3.78 3.03 -8.96
CA VAL A 50 2.60 3.58 -8.28
C VAL A 50 2.13 4.82 -9.02
N GLY A 51 0.82 4.94 -9.21
CA GLY A 51 0.21 5.98 -10.05
C GLY A 51 0.68 7.41 -9.70
N GLU A 52 0.61 8.31 -10.68
CA GLU A 52 1.17 9.69 -10.61
C GLU A 52 0.77 10.46 -9.34
N GLU A 53 -0.44 10.22 -8.84
CA GLU A 53 -0.95 10.75 -7.57
C GLU A 53 -0.05 10.39 -6.37
N ARG A 54 0.40 9.14 -6.25
CA ARG A 54 1.28 8.69 -5.16
C ARG A 54 2.71 9.19 -5.35
N GLN A 55 3.17 9.34 -6.59
CA GLN A 55 4.47 9.97 -6.85
C GLN A 55 4.46 11.44 -6.39
N LYS A 56 3.41 12.21 -6.72
CA LYS A 56 3.25 13.60 -6.25
C LYS A 56 3.25 13.71 -4.73
N ARG A 57 2.56 12.79 -4.04
CA ARG A 57 2.52 12.72 -2.56
C ARG A 57 3.90 12.61 -1.93
N VAL A 58 4.70 11.69 -2.45
CA VAL A 58 6.04 11.43 -1.92
C VAL A 58 6.99 12.55 -2.30
N GLN A 59 6.95 13.02 -3.55
CA GLN A 59 7.83 14.08 -4.03
C GLN A 59 7.61 15.41 -3.30
N PHE A 60 6.39 15.68 -2.84
CA PHE A 60 6.09 16.85 -2.01
C PHE A 60 6.96 16.93 -0.76
N THR A 61 7.27 15.79 -0.14
CA THR A 61 8.11 15.74 1.07
C THR A 61 9.59 15.54 0.73
N VAL A 62 9.90 14.81 -0.34
CA VAL A 62 11.28 14.65 -0.84
C VAL A 62 11.91 16.00 -1.20
N ASN A 63 11.16 16.89 -1.85
CA ASN A 63 11.67 18.20 -2.25
C ASN A 63 12.08 19.10 -1.07
N ASP A 64 11.49 18.87 0.11
CA ASP A 64 11.73 19.65 1.33
C ASP A 64 12.62 18.91 2.33
N SER A 65 13.25 17.80 1.92
CA SER A 65 14.09 16.99 2.79
C SER A 65 15.41 16.64 2.11
N THR A 66 16.42 16.33 2.91
CA THR A 66 17.73 15.89 2.43
C THR A 66 18.13 14.65 3.19
N VAL A 67 18.60 13.63 2.46
CA VAL A 67 19.13 12.40 3.07
C VAL A 67 20.65 12.48 3.14
N THR A 68 21.18 12.35 4.35
CA THR A 68 22.61 12.30 4.65
C THR A 68 23.02 10.91 5.15
N LEU A 69 24.31 10.62 5.01
CA LEU A 69 24.92 9.42 5.58
C LEU A 69 25.90 9.91 6.65
N GLU A 70 25.69 9.51 7.89
CA GLU A 70 26.38 10.00 9.09
C GLU A 70 26.98 8.81 9.86
N ASN A 71 27.85 9.10 10.83
CA ASN A 71 28.39 8.11 11.79
C ASN A 71 28.97 6.84 11.12
N ILE A 72 29.76 7.02 10.06
CA ILE A 72 30.33 5.92 9.29
C ILE A 72 31.44 5.24 10.10
N THR A 73 31.33 3.92 10.26
CA THR A 73 32.33 3.06 10.88
C THR A 73 32.75 1.94 9.93
N THR A 74 33.99 1.47 10.11
CA THR A 74 34.49 0.25 9.47
C THR A 74 34.43 -0.87 10.51
N ASP A 75 33.57 -1.86 10.29
CA ASP A 75 33.34 -2.92 11.27
C ASP A 75 34.28 -4.11 11.05
N ALA A 76 34.62 -4.39 9.78
CA ALA A 76 35.56 -5.45 9.42
C ALA A 76 36.19 -5.18 8.06
N ILE A 77 37.41 -5.69 7.85
CA ILE A 77 38.10 -5.69 6.55
C ILE A 77 38.58 -7.12 6.27
N ASN A 78 38.19 -7.66 5.13
CA ASN A 78 38.77 -8.88 4.59
C ASN A 78 40.00 -8.50 3.76
N THR A 79 41.19 -8.80 4.28
CA THR A 79 42.48 -8.45 3.66
C THR A 79 42.75 -9.21 2.36
N ASP A 80 42.14 -10.39 2.19
CA ASP A 80 42.36 -11.24 1.01
C ASP A 80 41.60 -10.70 -0.22
N THR A 81 40.43 -10.11 0.01
CA THR A 81 39.54 -9.59 -1.04
C THR A 81 39.52 -8.07 -1.12
N GLY A 82 40.12 -7.37 -0.15
CA GLY A 82 40.00 -5.92 0.01
C GLY A 82 38.58 -5.43 0.33
N LYS A 83 37.66 -6.34 0.70
CA LYS A 83 36.28 -6.03 1.02
C LYS A 83 36.16 -5.49 2.44
N ALA A 84 35.63 -4.28 2.60
CA ALA A 84 35.28 -3.72 3.89
C ALA A 84 33.77 -3.83 4.17
N MET A 85 33.43 -4.17 5.41
CA MET A 85 32.09 -4.10 5.97
C MET A 85 31.97 -2.82 6.79
N CYS A 86 30.96 -2.02 6.48
CA CYS A 86 30.77 -0.69 7.04
C CYS A 86 29.39 -0.58 7.67
N SER A 87 29.30 0.16 8.76
CA SER A 87 28.02 0.60 9.33
C SER A 87 27.92 2.12 9.27
N ALA A 88 26.71 2.62 9.12
CA ALA A 88 26.43 4.05 9.11
C ALA A 88 24.99 4.32 9.51
N GLN A 89 24.65 5.60 9.61
CA GLN A 89 23.30 6.08 9.86
C GLN A 89 22.80 6.89 8.66
N LEU A 90 21.69 6.48 8.07
CA LEU A 90 20.91 7.35 7.21
C LEU A 90 20.17 8.36 8.09
N THR A 91 20.28 9.63 7.75
CA THR A 91 19.62 10.72 8.44
C THR A 91 18.81 11.52 7.44
N THR A 92 17.62 11.95 7.80
CA THR A 92 16.94 13.04 7.11
C THR A 92 16.32 14.02 8.10
N VAL A 93 16.27 15.28 7.71
CA VAL A 93 15.58 16.33 8.47
C VAL A 93 14.33 16.71 7.69
N PHE A 94 13.19 16.56 8.34
CA PHE A 94 11.89 16.95 7.80
C PHE A 94 11.54 18.39 8.20
N PRO A 95 10.68 19.07 7.44
CA PRO A 95 10.08 20.30 7.92
C PRO A 95 9.10 20.01 9.07
N GLU A 96 8.91 20.96 9.99
CA GLU A 96 8.09 20.75 11.19
C GLU A 96 6.65 20.31 10.88
N ASP A 97 6.07 20.86 9.81
CA ASP A 97 4.73 20.50 9.36
C ASP A 97 4.64 19.05 8.88
N ALA A 98 5.74 18.42 8.44
CA ALA A 98 5.74 17.02 8.03
C ALA A 98 5.58 16.05 9.21
N VAL A 99 6.17 16.37 10.36
CA VAL A 99 6.24 15.48 11.53
C VAL A 99 5.19 15.79 12.59
N ASN A 100 4.50 16.94 12.51
CA ASN A 100 3.40 17.29 13.41
C ASN A 100 2.12 16.49 13.07
N VAL A 101 2.13 15.21 13.41
CA VAL A 101 1.07 14.24 13.09
C VAL A 101 0.17 13.91 14.29
N GLY A 102 0.35 14.62 15.42
CA GLY A 102 -0.34 14.37 16.69
C GLY A 102 0.22 13.16 17.45
N ALA A 103 0.20 13.22 18.78
CA ALA A 103 0.89 12.27 19.66
C ALA A 103 0.52 10.80 19.42
N GLN A 104 -0.74 10.51 19.06
CA GLN A 104 -1.21 9.14 18.84
C GLN A 104 -0.60 8.50 17.58
N LEU A 105 -0.56 9.24 16.46
CA LEU A 105 0.01 8.73 15.21
C LEU A 105 1.54 8.68 15.28
N GLU A 106 2.15 9.64 15.99
CA GLU A 106 3.58 9.61 16.30
C GLU A 106 3.94 8.34 17.09
N GLN A 107 3.22 8.05 18.18
CA GLN A 107 3.46 6.85 18.98
C GLN A 107 3.22 5.56 18.18
N TYR A 108 2.22 5.53 17.30
CA TYR A 108 1.97 4.40 16.41
C TYR A 108 3.14 4.16 15.45
N MET A 109 3.63 5.21 14.77
CA MET A 109 4.77 5.08 13.86
C MET A 109 6.05 4.68 14.61
N ARG A 110 6.31 5.27 15.78
CA ARG A 110 7.44 4.88 16.64
C ARG A 110 7.38 3.41 17.02
N ALA A 111 6.22 2.90 17.43
CA ALA A 111 6.04 1.50 17.80
C ALA A 111 6.30 0.52 16.64
N ILE A 112 6.10 0.95 15.38
CA ILE A 112 6.38 0.14 14.19
C ILE A 112 7.87 0.20 13.84
N TYR A 113 8.44 1.40 13.75
CA TYR A 113 9.74 1.59 13.10
C TYR A 113 10.93 1.57 14.05
N GLU A 114 10.78 2.00 15.32
CA GLU A 114 11.90 2.00 16.28
C GLU A 114 12.45 0.59 16.53
N PRO A 115 11.61 -0.46 16.71
CA PRO A 115 12.12 -1.84 16.84
C PRO A 115 12.84 -2.35 15.59
N GLN A 116 12.56 -1.75 14.45
CA GLN A 116 13.21 -2.06 13.17
C GLN A 116 14.48 -1.23 12.93
N GLY A 117 14.86 -0.35 13.85
CA GLY A 117 16.08 0.45 13.77
C GLY A 117 15.92 1.79 13.05
N ALA A 118 14.68 2.28 12.87
CA ALA A 118 14.41 3.63 12.37
C ALA A 118 13.70 4.47 13.44
N VAL A 119 14.31 5.60 13.81
CA VAL A 119 13.88 6.45 14.93
C VAL A 119 13.62 7.86 14.42
N LEU A 120 12.46 8.41 14.80
CA LEU A 120 12.14 9.82 14.58
C LEU A 120 12.34 10.56 15.91
N ASP A 121 13.29 11.49 15.94
CA ASP A 121 13.56 12.37 17.07
C ASP A 121 13.33 13.83 16.64
N GLY A 122 12.21 14.40 17.07
CA GLY A 122 11.72 15.68 16.58
C GLY A 122 11.50 15.66 15.06
N THR A 123 12.25 16.49 14.33
CA THR A 123 12.23 16.54 12.86
C THR A 123 13.23 15.59 12.20
N LYS A 124 14.08 14.92 12.99
CA LYS A 124 15.17 14.10 12.48
C LYS A 124 14.78 12.64 12.45
N LEU A 125 14.67 12.07 11.26
CA LEU A 125 14.55 10.62 11.09
C LEU A 125 15.93 10.01 10.88
N GLN A 126 16.22 8.96 11.62
CA GLN A 126 17.49 8.24 11.62
C GLN A 126 17.26 6.76 11.39
N GLY A 127 18.13 6.10 10.64
CA GLY A 127 18.05 4.66 10.39
C GLY A 127 19.42 4.02 10.25
N GLN A 128 19.63 2.91 10.96
CA GLN A 128 20.90 2.19 10.90
C GLN A 128 21.01 1.38 9.60
N VAL A 129 22.15 1.49 8.92
CA VAL A 129 22.42 0.76 7.69
C VAL A 129 23.79 0.10 7.73
N THR A 130 23.91 -1.00 6.97
CA THR A 130 25.17 -1.69 6.77
C THR A 130 25.44 -1.76 5.27
N TYR A 131 26.68 -1.49 4.87
CA TYR A 131 27.10 -1.64 3.48
C TYR A 131 28.47 -2.27 3.35
N THR A 132 28.67 -3.00 2.25
CA THR A 132 29.99 -3.51 1.89
C THR A 132 30.59 -2.67 0.79
N VAL A 133 31.89 -2.43 0.84
CA VAL A 133 32.64 -1.75 -0.21
C VAL A 133 33.81 -2.63 -0.65
N GLN A 134 33.98 -2.79 -1.96
CA GLN A 134 35.12 -3.50 -2.55
C GLN A 134 35.41 -2.97 -3.95
N ARG A 135 36.59 -3.26 -4.50
CA ARG A 135 36.84 -3.11 -5.93
C ARG A 135 36.72 -4.47 -6.62
N THR A 136 36.21 -4.49 -7.84
CA THR A 136 36.18 -5.70 -8.66
C THR A 136 37.61 -6.08 -9.09
N GLU A 137 37.93 -7.38 -9.08
CA GLU A 137 39.25 -7.88 -9.48
C GLU A 137 39.54 -7.59 -10.97
N ASP A 138 38.52 -7.74 -11.83
CA ASP A 138 38.69 -7.64 -13.28
C ASP A 138 38.81 -6.20 -13.80
N THR A 139 38.08 -5.26 -13.20
CA THR A 139 37.91 -3.90 -13.73
C THR A 139 38.34 -2.80 -12.78
N GLY A 140 38.69 -3.12 -11.53
CA GLY A 140 39.01 -2.14 -10.49
C GLY A 140 37.81 -1.24 -10.12
N ALA A 141 36.61 -1.56 -10.60
CA ALA A 141 35.41 -0.77 -10.41
C ALA A 141 34.96 -0.82 -8.94
N LEU A 142 34.54 0.32 -8.39
CA LEU A 142 34.05 0.40 -7.03
C LEU A 142 32.67 -0.24 -6.96
N GLN A 143 32.51 -1.25 -6.12
CA GLN A 143 31.24 -1.93 -5.87
C GLN A 143 30.80 -1.67 -4.43
N VAL A 144 29.55 -1.22 -4.28
CA VAL A 144 28.90 -1.04 -2.98
C VAL A 144 27.62 -1.83 -2.93
N ALA A 145 27.38 -2.53 -1.82
CA ALA A 145 26.12 -3.20 -1.52
C ALA A 145 25.53 -2.64 -0.23
N LEU A 146 24.31 -2.10 -0.28
CA LEU A 146 23.63 -1.48 0.86
C LEU A 146 22.49 -2.38 1.38
N THR A 147 22.37 -2.47 2.69
CA THR A 147 21.35 -3.24 3.42
C THR A 147 20.84 -2.47 4.63
N GLY A 148 19.67 -2.85 5.18
CA GLY A 148 19.11 -2.26 6.40
C GLY A 148 18.36 -0.94 6.20
N PHE A 149 18.31 -0.38 4.99
CA PHE A 149 17.67 0.91 4.71
C PHE A 149 16.14 0.88 4.64
N MET A 150 15.51 -0.30 4.61
CA MET A 150 14.05 -0.44 4.40
C MET A 150 13.20 0.21 5.50
N PRO A 151 13.49 0.04 6.81
CA PRO A 151 12.72 0.70 7.86
C PRO A 151 12.76 2.22 7.76
N PHE A 152 13.94 2.79 7.47
CA PHE A 152 14.11 4.23 7.23
C PHE A 152 13.27 4.71 6.04
N MET A 153 13.34 3.99 4.92
CA MET A 153 12.58 4.31 3.70
C MET A 153 11.07 4.25 3.91
N ASN A 154 10.59 3.21 4.62
CA ASN A 154 9.17 3.03 4.90
C ASN A 154 8.65 4.11 5.85
N TYR A 155 9.42 4.47 6.89
CA TYR A 155 9.04 5.54 7.80
C TYR A 155 8.99 6.89 7.07
N PHE A 156 9.98 7.16 6.21
CA PHE A 156 9.96 8.35 5.35
C PHE A 156 8.68 8.39 4.49
N HIS A 157 8.33 7.26 3.88
CA HIS A 157 7.14 7.15 3.03
C HIS A 157 5.86 7.50 3.79
N ASP A 158 5.67 6.95 4.97
CA ASP A 158 4.46 7.16 5.78
C ASP A 158 4.33 8.62 6.26
N ILE A 159 5.46 9.25 6.63
CA ILE A 159 5.51 10.69 6.92
C ILE A 159 5.08 11.49 5.69
N ALA A 160 5.61 11.17 4.51
CA ALA A 160 5.31 11.89 3.28
C ALA A 160 3.83 11.78 2.88
N MET A 161 3.25 10.58 3.00
CA MET A 161 1.84 10.34 2.71
C MET A 161 0.92 11.11 3.69
N SER A 162 1.25 11.09 4.98
CA SER A 162 0.51 11.82 6.02
C SER A 162 0.56 13.34 5.79
N ARG A 163 1.75 13.88 5.49
CA ARG A 163 1.94 15.32 5.21
C ARG A 163 1.09 15.77 4.04
N TYR A 164 1.12 15.03 2.92
CA TYR A 164 0.35 15.40 1.75
C TYR A 164 -1.16 15.35 1.99
N ALA A 165 -1.66 14.34 2.72
CA ALA A 165 -3.07 14.26 3.07
C ALA A 165 -3.53 15.47 3.89
N ARG A 166 -2.72 15.90 4.88
CA ARG A 166 -3.00 17.11 5.68
C ARG A 166 -2.96 18.38 4.85
N MET A 167 -2.02 18.49 3.92
CA MET A 167 -1.96 19.61 2.96
C MET A 167 -3.26 19.70 2.13
N LEU A 168 -3.76 18.59 1.59
CA LEU A 168 -5.03 18.58 0.83
C LEU A 168 -6.22 19.02 1.71
N SER A 169 -6.35 18.46 2.91
CA SER A 169 -7.43 18.85 3.83
C SER A 169 -7.38 20.33 4.20
N ALA A 170 -6.17 20.88 4.40
CA ALA A 170 -6.00 22.31 4.67
C ALA A 170 -6.39 23.18 3.47
N GLN A 171 -6.09 22.76 2.24
CA GLN A 171 -6.51 23.48 1.03
C GLN A 171 -8.04 23.47 0.85
N GLU A 172 -8.69 22.34 1.13
CA GLU A 172 -10.15 22.24 1.07
C GLU A 172 -10.83 23.12 2.12
N ALA A 173 -10.30 23.14 3.35
CA ALA A 173 -10.79 24.03 4.41
C ALA A 173 -10.63 25.50 4.01
N ALA A 174 -9.45 25.89 3.53
CA ALA A 174 -9.20 27.26 3.07
C ALA A 174 -10.10 27.66 1.89
N LYS A 175 -10.46 26.73 1.00
CA LYS A 175 -11.42 26.98 -0.08
C LYS A 175 -12.83 27.26 0.47
N LYS A 176 -13.30 26.45 1.42
CA LYS A 176 -14.60 26.64 2.08
C LYS A 176 -14.66 27.97 2.84
N ASP A 177 -13.58 28.34 3.52
CA ASP A 177 -13.50 29.62 4.24
C ASP A 177 -13.56 30.83 3.30
N LYS A 178 -12.88 30.74 2.14
CA LYS A 178 -12.98 31.77 1.08
C LYS A 178 -14.38 31.86 0.49
N GLU A 179 -15.03 30.73 0.21
CA GLU A 179 -16.40 30.68 -0.29
C GLU A 179 -17.40 31.26 0.74
N ALA A 180 -17.22 30.95 2.03
CA ALA A 180 -18.01 31.51 3.11
C ALA A 180 -17.81 33.02 3.27
N GLN A 181 -16.57 33.52 3.15
CA GLN A 181 -16.29 34.96 3.16
C GLN A 181 -16.88 35.70 1.95
N MET A 182 -16.85 35.08 0.76
CA MET A 182 -17.48 35.66 -0.43
C MET A 182 -19.01 35.65 -0.36
N ALA A 183 -19.60 34.65 0.30
CA ALA A 183 -21.05 34.57 0.55
C ALA A 183 -21.52 35.51 1.68
N ALA A 184 -20.63 35.88 2.60
CA ALA A 184 -20.92 36.78 3.73
C ALA A 184 -20.67 38.27 3.43
N ALA A 185 -20.28 38.63 2.20
CA ALA A 185 -20.15 40.04 1.82
C ALA A 185 -21.52 40.73 1.91
N PRO A 186 -21.71 41.75 2.77
CA PRO A 186 -23.00 42.41 2.90
C PRO A 186 -23.27 43.22 1.63
N PHE A 187 -24.41 42.92 0.98
CA PHE A 187 -25.07 43.87 0.11
C PHE A 187 -25.40 45.12 0.92
N THR A 188 -24.50 46.10 0.87
CA THR A 188 -24.78 47.46 1.31
C THR A 188 -25.64 48.09 0.23
N ILE A 189 -26.94 47.79 0.25
CA ILE A 189 -27.92 48.61 -0.44
C ILE A 189 -28.24 49.76 0.51
N GLN A 190 -27.50 50.87 0.38
CA GLN A 190 -28.03 52.15 0.81
C GLN A 190 -28.73 52.78 -0.37
N ALA A 191 -30.05 52.83 -0.22
CA ALA A 191 -30.96 53.61 -1.02
C ALA A 191 -30.64 55.11 -0.88
N GLU A 192 -30.44 55.79 -2.01
CA GLU A 192 -30.83 57.19 -2.14
C GLU A 192 -31.88 57.30 -3.23
N MET A 193 -33.01 57.89 -2.84
CA MET A 193 -34.18 58.19 -3.66
C MET A 193 -33.88 59.23 -4.72
N GLY A 194 -34.49 59.08 -5.90
CA GLY A 194 -34.56 60.13 -6.91
C GLY A 194 -35.38 59.74 -8.13
N ALA A 195 -36.71 59.70 -7.94
CA ALA A 195 -37.78 60.14 -8.85
C ALA A 195 -37.82 59.74 -10.35
N GLU A 196 -39.04 59.33 -10.75
CA GLU A 196 -39.70 59.48 -12.07
C GLU A 196 -39.30 58.52 -13.21
N THR A 197 -40.17 57.95 -14.05
CA THR A 197 -41.63 57.98 -14.27
C THR A 197 -41.95 56.91 -15.34
N GLN A 198 -43.07 56.15 -15.19
CA GLN A 198 -43.91 55.44 -16.21
C GLN A 198 -43.21 54.54 -17.28
N ASP A 199 -43.77 53.46 -17.83
CA ASP A 199 -45.14 53.00 -18.01
C ASP A 199 -45.15 51.50 -18.41
N ALA A 200 -46.21 50.83 -17.99
CA ALA A 200 -46.95 49.70 -18.57
C ALA A 200 -46.31 48.32 -18.98
N PRO A 201 -47.14 47.25 -18.95
CA PRO A 201 -46.72 45.84 -18.86
C PRO A 201 -47.13 44.98 -20.08
N SER A 202 -46.66 43.73 -20.17
CA SER A 202 -47.38 42.61 -20.81
C SER A 202 -46.77 41.24 -20.48
N GLU A 203 -47.49 40.45 -19.69
CA GLU A 203 -47.52 38.97 -19.69
C GLU A 203 -48.59 38.48 -20.72
N PRO A 204 -48.85 37.18 -20.98
CA PRO A 204 -48.19 35.94 -20.51
C PRO A 204 -47.95 34.84 -21.59
N SER A 205 -47.16 33.82 -21.20
CA SER A 205 -47.18 32.33 -21.37
C SER A 205 -48.12 31.63 -22.41
N PRO A 206 -48.17 30.27 -22.46
CA PRO A 206 -47.17 29.21 -22.78
C PRO A 206 -47.74 28.16 -23.78
N VAL A 207 -46.98 27.20 -24.35
CA VAL A 207 -47.49 25.81 -24.58
C VAL A 207 -46.36 24.78 -24.73
N ALA A 208 -46.56 23.62 -24.10
CA ALA A 208 -45.95 22.29 -24.28
C ALA A 208 -46.07 21.77 -25.75
N ALA A 209 -45.58 20.60 -26.21
CA ALA A 209 -45.29 19.32 -25.61
C ALA A 209 -44.56 18.37 -26.61
N LEU A 210 -43.83 17.38 -26.06
CA LEU A 210 -43.76 15.95 -26.40
C LEU A 210 -43.35 15.39 -27.79
N ALA A 211 -42.30 14.54 -27.74
CA ALA A 211 -42.12 13.18 -28.32
C ALA A 211 -42.33 12.95 -29.83
N THR A 212 -41.49 12.27 -30.61
CA THR A 212 -40.94 10.91 -30.48
C THR A 212 -39.93 10.67 -31.64
N PRO A 213 -38.97 9.73 -31.56
CA PRO A 213 -38.07 9.38 -32.65
C PRO A 213 -38.51 8.08 -33.36
N THR A 214 -38.40 8.04 -34.70
CA THR A 214 -38.54 6.81 -35.50
C THR A 214 -37.41 6.69 -36.53
N ALA A 215 -37.09 5.44 -36.83
CA ALA A 215 -35.79 4.89 -37.23
C ALA A 215 -35.50 4.81 -38.76
N GLN A 216 -34.35 4.18 -39.04
CA GLN A 216 -33.87 3.46 -40.26
C GLN A 216 -32.84 4.23 -41.13
N GLN A 217 -31.53 3.92 -41.02
CA GLN A 217 -30.70 2.87 -41.71
C GLN A 217 -30.32 3.25 -43.16
N PRO A 218 -29.36 2.59 -43.86
CA PRO A 218 -28.11 1.89 -43.47
C PRO A 218 -26.93 2.11 -44.46
N GLN A 219 -25.66 2.22 -44.05
CA GLN A 219 -24.49 2.02 -44.94
C GLN A 219 -23.24 1.70 -44.11
N LEU A 220 -22.25 0.91 -44.51
CA LEU A 220 -22.13 -0.23 -45.44
C LEU A 220 -20.85 -0.94 -44.96
N ALA A 221 -20.82 -2.26 -44.99
CA ALA A 221 -19.65 -3.04 -44.57
C ALA A 221 -18.46 -2.84 -45.53
N THR A 222 -17.26 -2.73 -44.98
CA THR A 222 -16.02 -3.03 -45.69
C THR A 222 -15.16 -3.86 -44.75
N ALA A 223 -14.91 -5.10 -45.14
CA ALA A 223 -13.99 -6.00 -44.49
C ALA A 223 -12.76 -6.13 -45.39
N GLU A 224 -11.56 -5.81 -44.90
CA GLU A 224 -10.34 -6.46 -45.37
C GLU A 224 -9.21 -6.39 -44.32
N GLN A 225 -8.89 -7.58 -43.78
CA GLN A 225 -7.60 -8.10 -43.29
C GLN A 225 -6.68 -7.31 -42.35
N ALA A 226 -6.48 -7.85 -41.14
CA ALA A 226 -5.14 -8.04 -40.56
C ALA A 226 -5.13 -9.17 -39.50
N SER A 227 -4.19 -10.11 -39.65
CA SER A 227 -3.91 -11.19 -38.71
C SER A 227 -3.30 -10.71 -37.40
N ALA A 228 -3.64 -11.45 -36.33
CA ALA A 228 -2.82 -11.75 -35.15
C ALA A 228 -2.09 -10.60 -34.43
N SER A 229 -2.71 -10.11 -33.35
CA SER A 229 -2.15 -10.21 -32.00
C SER A 229 -3.25 -9.89 -31.02
N SER A 230 -3.73 -10.90 -30.29
CA SER A 230 -4.53 -10.69 -29.11
C SER A 230 -3.65 -9.92 -28.12
N LEU A 231 -3.91 -8.62 -28.00
CA LEU A 231 -3.46 -7.82 -26.88
C LEU A 231 -4.11 -8.43 -25.64
N ALA A 232 -3.38 -9.33 -24.98
CA ALA A 232 -3.68 -9.69 -23.62
C ALA A 232 -3.78 -8.38 -22.81
N PRO A 233 -4.88 -8.14 -22.08
CA PRO A 233 -4.95 -6.98 -21.23
C PRO A 233 -3.80 -7.09 -20.22
N SER A 234 -2.98 -6.04 -20.17
CA SER A 234 -1.95 -5.83 -19.17
C SER A 234 -2.58 -5.94 -17.79
N GLN A 235 -2.48 -7.13 -17.19
CA GLN A 235 -2.93 -7.37 -15.83
C GLN A 235 -1.98 -6.58 -14.90
N SER A 236 -2.49 -5.47 -14.39
CA SER A 236 -2.12 -4.96 -13.06
C SER A 236 -1.88 -6.17 -12.16
N ALA A 237 -0.71 -6.28 -11.55
CA ALA A 237 -0.27 -7.47 -10.82
C ALA A 237 -1.29 -7.80 -9.72
N ALA A 238 -2.21 -8.71 -10.04
CA ALA A 238 -3.24 -9.17 -9.13
C ALA A 238 -2.56 -9.99 -8.02
N VAL A 239 -2.90 -9.70 -6.76
CA VAL A 239 -2.43 -10.47 -5.61
C VAL A 239 -2.70 -11.96 -5.88
N ALA A 240 -1.67 -12.80 -5.86
CA ALA A 240 -1.83 -14.21 -6.21
C ALA A 240 -2.86 -14.89 -5.30
N HIS A 241 -3.91 -15.47 -5.90
CA HIS A 241 -5.07 -16.04 -5.21
C HIS A 241 -5.47 -17.40 -5.80
N LEU A 242 -6.37 -18.10 -5.12
CA LEU A 242 -6.91 -19.41 -5.53
C LEU A 242 -8.29 -19.32 -6.17
N CYS A 243 -8.84 -18.12 -6.36
CA CYS A 243 -10.14 -17.90 -7.00
C CYS A 243 -10.07 -18.19 -8.50
N SER A 244 -11.17 -18.72 -9.06
CA SER A 244 -11.32 -18.91 -10.50
C SER A 244 -11.54 -17.56 -11.19
N SER A 245 -11.51 -17.54 -12.52
CA SER A 245 -11.73 -16.32 -13.31
C SER A 245 -13.15 -15.75 -13.18
N GLU A 246 -14.12 -16.55 -12.74
CA GLU A 246 -15.52 -16.14 -12.57
C GLU A 246 -15.83 -15.69 -11.14
N GLU A 247 -14.87 -15.84 -10.23
CA GLU A 247 -15.02 -15.49 -8.82
C GLU A 247 -14.36 -14.16 -8.51
N THR A 248 -14.97 -13.37 -7.63
CA THR A 248 -14.27 -12.23 -7.05
C THR A 248 -13.47 -12.64 -5.83
N VAL A 249 -12.23 -12.16 -5.74
CA VAL A 249 -11.37 -12.36 -4.57
C VAL A 249 -11.80 -11.41 -3.45
N VAL A 250 -12.18 -11.97 -2.31
CA VAL A 250 -12.55 -11.20 -1.11
C VAL A 250 -11.42 -11.19 -0.09
N PHE A 251 -10.65 -12.26 -0.07
CA PHE A 251 -9.47 -12.39 0.78
C PHE A 251 -8.42 -13.19 0.01
N ALA A 252 -7.17 -12.74 0.07
CA ALA A 252 -6.01 -13.47 -0.43
C ALA A 252 -4.84 -13.28 0.51
N CYS A 253 -4.28 -14.40 0.96
CA CYS A 253 -3.23 -14.43 1.98
C CYS A 253 -2.18 -15.48 1.64
N SER A 254 -0.95 -15.04 1.43
CA SER A 254 0.22 -15.92 1.41
C SER A 254 0.80 -16.02 2.82
N THR A 255 0.97 -17.23 3.34
CA THR A 255 1.58 -17.50 4.66
C THR A 255 3.06 -17.89 4.53
N GLY A 256 3.63 -17.74 3.32
CA GLY A 256 4.99 -18.18 2.95
C GLY A 256 5.12 -19.66 2.59
N LYS A 257 4.19 -20.51 3.06
CA LYS A 257 4.14 -21.94 2.67
C LYS A 257 2.83 -22.32 1.99
N LYS A 258 1.75 -21.63 2.35
CA LYS A 258 0.41 -21.87 1.82
C LYS A 258 -0.22 -20.56 1.38
N ARG A 259 -1.08 -20.65 0.38
CA ARG A 259 -1.96 -19.58 -0.06
C ARG A 259 -3.38 -19.92 0.40
N ALA A 260 -4.02 -18.97 1.06
CA ALA A 260 -5.43 -19.02 1.38
C ALA A 260 -6.19 -17.97 0.57
N SER A 261 -7.40 -18.28 0.14
CA SER A 261 -8.27 -17.30 -0.51
C SER A 261 -9.73 -17.51 -0.11
N LEU A 262 -10.47 -16.42 0.01
CA LEU A 262 -11.92 -16.41 0.09
C LEU A 262 -12.47 -15.84 -1.22
N CYS A 263 -13.24 -16.65 -1.93
CA CYS A 263 -13.68 -16.39 -3.29
C CYS A 263 -15.20 -16.28 -3.31
N MET A 264 -15.72 -15.25 -3.95
CA MET A 264 -17.15 -14.99 -4.06
C MET A 264 -17.65 -15.31 -5.46
N ALA A 265 -18.67 -16.17 -5.57
CA ALA A 265 -19.37 -16.48 -6.81
C ALA A 265 -20.82 -16.02 -6.72
N GLY A 266 -21.41 -15.60 -7.85
CA GLY A 266 -22.85 -15.29 -7.95
C GLY A 266 -23.38 -14.21 -7.00
N GLY A 267 -22.52 -13.48 -6.29
CA GLY A 267 -22.88 -12.43 -5.33
C GLY A 267 -23.37 -12.92 -3.96
N ASN A 268 -23.59 -14.22 -3.76
CA ASN A 268 -24.09 -14.78 -2.50
C ASN A 268 -23.42 -16.10 -2.07
N GLU A 269 -22.48 -16.63 -2.85
CA GLU A 269 -21.72 -17.83 -2.50
C GLU A 269 -20.30 -17.45 -2.12
N LEU A 270 -19.79 -18.06 -1.05
CA LEU A 270 -18.40 -17.92 -0.61
C LEU A 270 -17.73 -19.28 -0.63
N THR A 271 -16.48 -19.32 -1.10
CA THR A 271 -15.63 -20.50 -1.05
C THR A 271 -14.27 -20.13 -0.48
N TYR A 272 -13.90 -20.79 0.62
CA TYR A 272 -12.55 -20.76 1.17
C TYR A 272 -11.69 -21.84 0.50
N ARG A 273 -10.49 -21.47 0.06
CA ARG A 273 -9.49 -22.37 -0.51
C ARG A 273 -8.16 -22.22 0.21
N LEU A 274 -7.49 -23.33 0.47
CA LEU A 274 -6.10 -23.38 0.96
C LEU A 274 -5.29 -24.34 0.09
N ALA A 275 -4.14 -23.89 -0.36
CA ALA A 275 -3.21 -24.66 -1.19
C ALA A 275 -1.76 -24.41 -0.79
N PRO A 276 -0.82 -25.32 -1.05
CA PRO A 276 0.59 -24.98 -1.20
C PRO A 276 0.77 -23.87 -2.26
N LEU A 277 1.84 -23.08 -2.18
CA LEU A 277 2.03 -21.91 -3.07
C LEU A 277 1.93 -22.23 -4.57
N ASP A 278 2.42 -23.40 -4.97
CA ASP A 278 2.43 -23.88 -6.37
C ASP A 278 1.62 -25.19 -6.53
N GLY A 279 0.68 -25.45 -5.62
CA GLY A 279 -0.09 -26.69 -5.57
C GLY A 279 -1.57 -26.49 -5.84
N ALA A 280 -2.27 -27.60 -6.11
CA ALA A 280 -3.72 -27.62 -6.10
C ALA A 280 -4.27 -27.36 -4.68
N PRO A 281 -5.51 -26.84 -4.54
CA PRO A 281 -6.16 -26.71 -3.25
C PRO A 281 -6.20 -28.03 -2.49
N GLU A 282 -5.55 -28.05 -1.32
CA GLU A 282 -5.65 -29.17 -0.37
C GLU A 282 -6.91 -29.05 0.50
N MET A 283 -7.50 -27.86 0.58
CA MET A 283 -8.78 -27.64 1.24
C MET A 283 -9.64 -26.68 0.44
N VAL A 284 -10.89 -27.08 0.24
CA VAL A 284 -11.96 -26.28 -0.34
C VAL A 284 -13.16 -26.38 0.61
N TYR A 285 -13.75 -25.25 0.97
CA TYR A 285 -14.92 -25.18 1.85
C TYR A 285 -15.89 -24.08 1.39
N PRO A 286 -17.20 -24.34 1.35
CA PRO A 286 -17.83 -25.64 1.50
C PRO A 286 -17.48 -26.57 0.31
N VAL A 287 -17.56 -27.88 0.50
CA VAL A 287 -17.25 -28.86 -0.56
C VAL A 287 -18.27 -28.80 -1.70
N LYS A 288 -19.50 -28.39 -1.38
CA LYS A 288 -20.57 -28.11 -2.34
C LYS A 288 -20.94 -26.65 -2.23
N ALA A 289 -21.23 -26.01 -3.37
CA ALA A 289 -21.74 -24.65 -3.41
C ALA A 289 -22.94 -24.52 -2.46
N ALA A 290 -22.90 -23.48 -1.63
CA ALA A 290 -23.91 -23.16 -0.64
C ALA A 290 -23.96 -21.65 -0.46
N ALA A 291 -25.13 -21.13 -0.11
CA ALA A 291 -25.28 -19.74 0.25
C ALA A 291 -24.32 -19.39 1.40
N ALA A 292 -23.61 -18.28 1.27
CA ALA A 292 -22.55 -17.88 2.19
C ALA A 292 -23.03 -17.83 3.64
N SER A 293 -24.24 -17.33 3.88
CA SER A 293 -24.88 -17.23 5.20
C SER A 293 -25.11 -18.56 5.91
N THR A 294 -25.09 -19.69 5.19
CA THR A 294 -25.28 -21.03 5.77
C THR A 294 -23.98 -21.70 6.18
N ALA A 295 -22.87 -21.34 5.53
CA ALA A 295 -21.56 -21.99 5.71
C ALA A 295 -20.57 -21.10 6.48
N PHE A 296 -20.75 -19.78 6.43
CA PHE A 296 -19.85 -18.81 7.03
C PHE A 296 -20.56 -17.95 8.06
N LYS A 297 -19.76 -17.50 9.02
CA LYS A 297 -20.15 -16.51 10.02
C LYS A 297 -19.22 -15.31 9.90
N GLN A 298 -19.67 -14.16 10.34
CA GLN A 298 -18.88 -12.94 10.44
C GLN A 298 -18.74 -12.51 11.89
N GLY A 299 -17.71 -11.76 12.20
CA GLY A 299 -17.59 -11.12 13.50
C GLY A 299 -16.53 -10.02 13.47
N THR A 300 -16.34 -9.40 14.62
CA THR A 300 -15.28 -8.43 14.85
C THR A 300 -14.43 -8.87 16.03
N HIS A 301 -13.15 -8.57 15.96
CA HIS A 301 -12.22 -8.76 17.07
C HIS A 301 -11.43 -7.49 17.30
N THR A 302 -10.99 -7.28 18.52
CA THR A 302 -10.15 -6.12 18.84
C THR A 302 -8.71 -6.45 18.48
N SER A 303 -8.10 -5.64 17.61
CA SER A 303 -6.68 -5.73 17.29
C SER A 303 -5.82 -5.39 18.51
N THR A 304 -4.52 -5.65 18.40
CA THR A 304 -3.51 -5.17 19.36
C THR A 304 -3.50 -3.64 19.51
N SER A 305 -3.95 -2.90 18.49
CA SER A 305 -4.12 -1.43 18.51
C SER A 305 -5.47 -0.95 19.05
N GLY A 306 -6.32 -1.86 19.56
CA GLY A 306 -7.65 -1.52 20.09
C GLY A 306 -8.72 -1.28 19.02
N GLN A 307 -8.40 -1.45 17.73
CA GLN A 307 -9.32 -1.24 16.61
C GLN A 307 -10.19 -2.49 16.38
N PRO A 308 -11.49 -2.35 16.09
CA PRO A 308 -12.31 -3.47 15.68
C PRO A 308 -11.95 -3.91 14.26
N LEU A 309 -11.53 -5.17 14.10
CA LEU A 309 -11.17 -5.77 12.81
C LEU A 309 -12.16 -6.88 12.45
N PRO A 310 -12.66 -6.89 11.19
CA PRO A 310 -13.58 -7.90 10.73
C PRO A 310 -12.89 -9.25 10.60
N PHE A 311 -13.65 -10.32 10.79
CA PHE A 311 -13.26 -11.66 10.41
C PHE A 311 -14.45 -12.42 9.82
N VAL A 312 -14.14 -13.39 8.97
CA VAL A 312 -15.07 -14.41 8.48
C VAL A 312 -14.58 -15.75 8.97
N SER A 313 -15.49 -16.54 9.54
CA SER A 313 -15.19 -17.84 10.09
C SER A 313 -16.10 -18.93 9.54
N PHE A 314 -15.63 -20.16 9.62
CA PHE A 314 -16.43 -21.36 9.37
C PHE A 314 -15.93 -22.53 10.20
N ASP A 315 -16.82 -23.50 10.39
CA ASP A 315 -16.56 -24.72 11.14
C ASP A 315 -16.41 -25.90 10.15
N LYS A 316 -15.34 -26.67 10.30
CA LYS A 316 -15.07 -27.90 9.54
C LYS A 316 -14.69 -29.02 10.51
N GLY A 317 -15.68 -29.79 10.94
CA GLY A 317 -15.50 -30.80 11.99
C GLY A 317 -15.17 -30.13 13.33
N SER A 318 -14.11 -30.59 14.00
CA SER A 318 -13.62 -30.00 15.26
C SER A 318 -12.84 -28.69 15.07
N TYR A 319 -12.62 -28.24 13.83
CA TYR A 319 -11.81 -27.08 13.52
C TYR A 319 -12.67 -25.87 13.21
N ARG A 320 -12.26 -24.71 13.72
CA ARG A 320 -12.75 -23.40 13.30
C ARG A 320 -11.62 -22.69 12.58
N TYR A 321 -11.92 -22.20 11.38
CA TYR A 321 -11.03 -21.34 10.62
C TYR A 321 -11.60 -19.94 10.63
N ALA A 322 -10.78 -18.93 10.91
CA ALA A 322 -11.18 -17.54 10.87
C ALA A 322 -10.16 -16.72 10.08
N ALA A 323 -10.56 -16.27 8.89
CA ALA A 323 -9.81 -15.29 8.12
C ALA A 323 -10.12 -13.90 8.68
N TYR A 324 -9.08 -13.15 9.04
CA TYR A 324 -9.25 -11.86 9.72
C TYR A 324 -8.38 -10.77 9.10
N GLY A 325 -8.74 -9.53 9.43
CA GLY A 325 -7.98 -8.33 9.08
C GLY A 325 -8.55 -7.57 7.89
N SER A 326 -7.90 -6.45 7.56
CA SER A 326 -8.23 -5.55 6.44
C SER A 326 -6.96 -5.24 5.65
N THR A 327 -7.10 -4.65 4.45
CA THR A 327 -5.97 -4.23 3.61
C THR A 327 -4.88 -3.44 4.34
N THR A 328 -5.23 -2.70 5.39
CA THR A 328 -4.32 -1.81 6.14
C THR A 328 -3.85 -2.36 7.49
N THR A 329 -4.34 -3.54 7.91
CA THR A 329 -4.10 -4.09 9.26
C THR A 329 -3.41 -5.45 9.21
N GLU A 330 -3.14 -6.02 10.38
CA GLU A 330 -2.71 -7.43 10.47
C GLU A 330 -3.80 -8.33 9.86
N GLN A 331 -3.40 -9.18 8.91
CA GLN A 331 -4.27 -10.15 8.27
C GLN A 331 -3.71 -11.55 8.50
N GLY A 332 -4.59 -12.52 8.60
CA GLY A 332 -4.17 -13.90 8.78
C GLY A 332 -5.33 -14.87 8.78
N ILE A 333 -5.00 -16.14 9.02
CA ILE A 333 -5.97 -17.19 9.31
C ILE A 333 -5.68 -17.76 10.69
N LEU A 334 -6.61 -17.57 11.61
CA LEU A 334 -6.60 -18.28 12.88
C LEU A 334 -7.20 -19.67 12.67
N VAL A 335 -6.55 -20.69 13.24
CA VAL A 335 -7.08 -22.05 13.27
C VAL A 335 -7.21 -22.48 14.72
N GLU A 336 -8.44 -22.83 15.10
CA GLU A 336 -8.78 -23.40 16.40
C GLU A 336 -9.23 -24.85 16.24
N GLN A 337 -8.91 -25.68 17.22
CA GLN A 337 -9.41 -27.04 17.32
C GLN A 337 -10.03 -27.21 18.71
N ASN A 338 -11.31 -27.60 18.75
CA ASN A 338 -12.08 -27.73 20.00
C ASN A 338 -12.01 -26.46 20.89
N GLY A 339 -12.06 -25.27 20.26
CA GLY A 339 -11.99 -23.98 20.94
C GLY A 339 -10.59 -23.57 21.43
N LYS A 340 -9.55 -24.38 21.19
CA LYS A 340 -8.16 -24.02 21.48
C LYS A 340 -7.45 -23.59 20.19
N ARG A 341 -6.76 -22.45 20.22
CA ARG A 341 -5.88 -22.02 19.13
C ARG A 341 -4.76 -23.04 18.91
N ILE A 342 -4.63 -23.50 17.67
CA ILE A 342 -3.56 -24.42 17.24
C ILE A 342 -2.63 -23.80 16.19
N ALA A 343 -3.08 -22.76 15.48
CA ALA A 343 -2.23 -21.99 14.57
C ALA A 343 -2.73 -20.55 14.41
N ASP A 344 -1.78 -19.63 14.23
CA ASP A 344 -2.00 -18.28 13.71
C ASP A 344 -1.16 -18.14 12.43
N LEU A 345 -1.82 -18.18 11.28
CA LEU A 345 -1.19 -18.14 9.97
C LEU A 345 -1.21 -16.71 9.44
N ARG A 346 -0.24 -15.90 9.85
CA ARG A 346 -0.12 -14.50 9.43
C ARG A 346 0.19 -14.36 7.94
N CYS A 347 -0.47 -13.41 7.29
CA CYS A 347 -0.19 -13.08 5.90
C CYS A 347 1.15 -12.36 5.77
N GLN A 348 1.93 -12.74 4.75
CA GLN A 348 3.18 -12.12 4.36
C GLN A 348 2.92 -10.96 3.39
N VAL A 349 3.92 -10.62 2.58
CA VAL A 349 3.79 -9.63 1.49
C VAL A 349 2.72 -10.06 0.49
N ASP A 350 2.13 -9.08 -0.20
CA ASP A 350 1.07 -9.24 -1.20
C ASP A 350 -0.18 -9.95 -0.66
N ARG A 351 -1.01 -9.17 0.05
CA ARG A 351 -2.24 -9.62 0.70
C ARG A 351 -3.41 -8.72 0.37
N LEU A 352 -4.61 -9.28 0.31
CA LEU A 352 -5.85 -8.58 0.05
C LEU A 352 -6.89 -9.02 1.07
N SER A 353 -7.62 -8.06 1.64
CA SER A 353 -8.77 -8.34 2.50
C SER A 353 -9.86 -7.29 2.34
N GLU A 354 -10.97 -7.71 1.77
CA GLU A 354 -12.22 -6.96 1.64
C GLU A 354 -13.26 -7.39 2.68
N LEU A 355 -12.85 -8.10 3.74
CA LEU A 355 -13.75 -8.67 4.75
C LEU A 355 -14.62 -7.62 5.48
N GLY A 356 -14.16 -6.37 5.56
CA GLY A 356 -14.90 -5.27 6.19
C GLY A 356 -15.72 -4.42 5.24
N THR A 357 -15.77 -4.76 3.95
CA THR A 357 -16.43 -3.93 2.93
C THR A 357 -17.93 -4.17 2.91
N SER A 358 -18.67 -3.19 2.38
CA SER A 358 -20.12 -3.33 2.12
C SER A 358 -20.47 -4.57 1.30
N LYS A 359 -19.53 -5.02 0.46
CA LYS A 359 -19.65 -6.22 -0.37
C LYS A 359 -19.72 -7.52 0.45
N LEU A 360 -18.98 -7.63 1.55
CA LEU A 360 -19.12 -8.80 2.43
C LEU A 360 -20.34 -8.64 3.36
N GLN A 361 -20.63 -7.40 3.78
CA GLN A 361 -21.79 -7.10 4.62
C GLN A 361 -23.13 -7.45 3.93
N SER A 362 -23.20 -7.37 2.60
CA SER A 362 -24.39 -7.76 1.82
C SER A 362 -24.67 -9.26 1.78
N LEU A 363 -23.78 -10.12 2.30
CA LEU A 363 -23.95 -11.58 2.29
C LEU A 363 -24.80 -12.10 3.46
N GLU A 364 -25.25 -11.22 4.35
CA GLU A 364 -26.11 -11.56 5.50
C GLU A 364 -25.58 -12.72 6.34
N LEU A 365 -24.25 -12.76 6.55
CA LEU A 365 -23.60 -13.81 7.32
C LEU A 365 -24.07 -13.79 8.78
N ALA A 366 -24.28 -14.97 9.36
CA ALA A 366 -24.60 -15.10 10.78
C ALA A 366 -23.46 -14.56 11.65
N GLN A 367 -23.77 -14.00 12.82
CA GLN A 367 -22.75 -13.52 13.76
C GLN A 367 -22.03 -14.68 14.46
N ASP A 368 -20.70 -14.66 14.47
CA ASP A 368 -19.89 -15.57 15.28
C ASP A 368 -19.69 -14.97 16.67
N LEU A 369 -20.42 -15.51 17.65
CA LEU A 369 -20.36 -15.05 19.04
C LEU A 369 -19.09 -15.51 19.77
N ARG A 370 -18.28 -16.37 19.15
CA ARG A 370 -17.02 -16.84 19.75
C ARG A 370 -15.94 -15.78 19.52
N PRO A 371 -15.26 -15.29 20.57
CA PRO A 371 -14.21 -14.30 20.41
C PRO A 371 -13.08 -14.86 19.53
N LEU A 372 -12.42 -13.98 18.81
CA LEU A 372 -11.19 -14.29 18.09
C LEU A 372 -10.02 -13.73 18.89
N MET A 373 -9.25 -14.61 19.55
CA MET A 373 -8.10 -14.20 20.36
C MET A 373 -6.80 -14.39 19.59
N LEU A 374 -6.30 -13.28 19.05
CA LEU A 374 -4.96 -13.22 18.45
C LEU A 374 -3.88 -13.16 19.53
N PRO A 375 -2.62 -13.57 19.22
CA PRO A 375 -1.52 -13.61 20.19
C PRO A 375 -1.14 -12.23 20.74
#